data_AF-A0A2V6C9P1-F1
#
_entry.id   AF-A0A2V6C9P1-F1
#
_cell.length_a   1.000
_cell.length_b   1.000
_cell.length_c   1.000
_cell.angle_alpha   90.00
_cell.angle_beta   90.00
_cell.angle_gamma   90.00
#
_symmetry.space_group_name_H-M   'P 1'
#
loop_
_entity.id
_entity.type
_entity.pdbx_description
1 polymer ?
#
loop_
_entity_poly.entity_id
_entity_poly.type
_entity_poly.pdbx_seq_one_letter_code
_entity_poly.pdbx_strand_id
1 'polypeptide(L)' 'MPPLHTLTGAIYLTQIFGSAFLSILFLQSGIDKIIDYRSNLEWLKGHFAKSPLAGVVPILLAAITLLEVAA' A
#
# COMPACT_ATOMS: atom_id res chain seq x y z
N MET A 1 25.84 0.34 -15.90
CA MET A 1 25.50 0.56 -14.47
C MET A 1 26.72 1.18 -13.80
N PRO A 2 26.62 2.30 -13.08
CA PRO A 2 27.74 2.84 -12.32
C PRO A 2 28.18 1.82 -11.25
N PRO A 3 29.47 1.81 -10.86
CA PRO A 3 29.96 0.91 -9.82
C PRO A 3 29.21 1.15 -8.50
N LEU A 4 28.87 0.07 -7.79
CA LEU A 4 28.01 0.12 -6.60
C LEU A 4 28.57 0.97 -5.45
N HIS A 5 29.90 1.12 -5.37
CA HIS A 5 30.58 1.93 -4.36
C HIS A 5 30.59 3.43 -4.66
N THR A 6 30.04 3.86 -5.80
CA THR A 6 29.88 5.28 -6.12
C THR A 6 28.59 5.84 -5.51
N LEU A 7 28.53 7.15 -5.27
CA LEU A 7 27.30 7.80 -4.79
C LEU A 7 26.08 7.48 -5.68
N THR A 8 26.25 7.49 -7.00
CA THR A 8 25.20 7.12 -7.95
C THR A 8 24.77 5.66 -7.81
N GLY A 9 25.73 4.75 -7.61
CA GLY A 9 25.45 3.34 -7.33
C GLY A 9 24.65 3.15 -6.03
N ALA A 10 25.04 3.86 -4.96
CA ALA A 10 24.32 3.85 -3.69
C ALA A 10 22.88 4.38 -3.81
N ILE A 11 22.68 5.47 -4.56
CA ILE A 11 21.34 6.02 -4.84
C ILE A 11 20.46 4.97 -5.53
N TYR A 12 20.96 4.29 -6.55
CA TYR A 12 20.19 3.24 -7.23
C TYR A 12 19.85 2.07 -6.31
N LEU A 13 20.79 1.64 -5.46
CA LEU A 13 20.50 0.60 -4.47
C LEU A 13 19.40 1.03 -3.49
N THR A 14 19.48 2.25 -2.95
CA THR A 14 18.43 2.77 -2.05
C THR A 14 17.08 2.85 -2.74
N GLN A 15 17.04 3.28 -4.01
CA GLN A 15 15.79 3.31 -4.78
C GLN A 15 15.22 1.91 -4.99
N ILE A 16 16.04 0.95 -5.41
CA ILE A 16 15.58 -0.42 -5.66
C ILE A 16 15.08 -1.07 -4.36
N PHE A 17 15.85 -0.98 -3.28
CA PHE A 17 15.45 -1.59 -2.00
C PHE A 17 14.24 -0.88 -1.39
N GLY A 18 14.17 0.45 -1.48
CA GLY A 18 13.02 1.22 -1.03
C GLY A 18 11.75 0.85 -1.81
N SER A 19 11.84 0.80 -3.13
CA SER A 19 10.71 0.40 -3.99
C SER A 19 10.30 -1.05 -3.72
N ALA A 20 11.25 -1.98 -3.61
CA ALA A 20 10.93 -3.38 -3.31
C ALA A 20 10.26 -3.53 -1.94
N PHE A 21 10.75 -2.83 -0.92
CA PHE A 21 10.14 -2.81 0.40
C PHE A 21 8.69 -2.30 0.35
N LEU A 22 8.46 -1.18 -0.35
CA LEU A 22 7.12 -0.61 -0.50
C LEU A 22 6.19 -1.54 -1.30
N SER A 23 6.63 -2.12 -2.42
CA SER A 23 5.83 -3.10 -3.16
C SER A 23 5.44 -4.27 -2.29
N ILE A 24 6.37 -4.81 -1.49
CA ILE A 24 6.05 -5.93 -0.58
C ILE A 24 4.97 -5.52 0.42
N LEU A 25 5.10 -4.37 1.07
CA LEU A 25 4.10 -3.89 2.05
C LEU A 25 2.73 -3.65 1.41
N PHE A 26 2.70 -3.01 0.23
CA PHE A 26 1.45 -2.74 -0.47
C PHE A 26 0.80 -4.02 -0.97
N LEU A 27 1.54 -4.92 -1.61
CA LEU A 27 1.00 -6.21 -2.06
C LEU A 27 0.49 -7.04 -0.88
N GLN A 28 1.21 -7.09 0.24
CA GLN A 28 0.76 -7.78 1.45
C GLN A 28 -0.57 -7.20 1.95
N SER A 29 -0.71 -5.88 2.02
CA SER A 29 -1.95 -5.23 2.46
C SER A 29 -3.10 -5.41 1.45
N GLY A 30 -2.82 -5.30 0.15
CA GLY A 30 -3.81 -5.45 -0.91
C GLY A 30 -4.35 -6.87 -0.98
N ILE A 31 -3.47 -7.88 -0.87
CA ILE A 31 -3.87 -9.29 -0.80
C ILE A 31 -4.72 -9.55 0.46
N ASP A 32 -4.30 -9.03 1.62
CA ASP A 32 -5.09 -9.13 2.86
C ASP A 32 -6.49 -8.53 2.70
N LYS A 33 -6.62 -7.36 2.08
CA LYS A 33 -7.92 -6.72 1.81
C LYS A 33 -8.79 -7.49 0.82
N ILE A 34 -8.22 -8.32 -0.05
CA ILE A 34 -8.99 -9.22 -0.93
C ILE A 34 -9.46 -10.45 -0.16
N ILE A 35 -8.57 -11.07 0.62
CA ILE A 35 -8.85 -12.32 1.35
C ILE A 35 -9.80 -12.06 2.53
N ASP A 36 -9.54 -11.02 3.31
CA ASP A 36 -10.33 -10.61 4.47
C ASP A 36 -10.92 -9.19 4.30
N TYR A 37 -11.67 -9.02 3.22
CA TYR A 37 -12.35 -7.77 2.90
C TYR A 37 -13.32 -7.31 4.00
N ARG A 38 -14.02 -8.24 4.65
CA ARG A 38 -15.04 -7.91 5.65
C ARG A 38 -14.44 -7.30 6.90
N SER A 39 -13.41 -7.92 7.46
CA SER A 39 -12.72 -7.40 8.65
C SER A 39 -12.13 -6.02 8.37
N ASN A 40 -11.46 -5.84 7.23
CA ASN A 40 -10.94 -4.55 6.79
C ASN A 40 -12.03 -3.47 6.65
N LEU A 41 -13.17 -3.82 6.05
CA LEU A 41 -14.30 -2.90 5.88
C LEU A 41 -14.91 -2.50 7.23
N GLU A 42 -15.07 -3.45 8.16
CA GLU A 42 -15.60 -3.19 9.51
C GLU A 42 -14.67 -2.28 10.30
N TRP A 43 -13.36 -2.54 10.27
CA TRP A 43 -12.35 -1.69 10.91
C TRP A 43 -12.37 -0.25 10.36
N LEU A 44 -12.36 -0.10 9.03
CA LEU A 44 -12.37 1.21 8.38
C LEU A 44 -13.68 1.97 8.63
N LYS A 45 -14.82 1.29 8.62
CA LYS A 45 -16.11 1.92 8.96
C LYS A 45 -16.12 2.44 10.39
N GLY A 46 -15.55 1.69 11.33
CA GLY A 46 -15.37 2.13 12.71
C GLY A 46 -14.43 3.33 12.83
N HIS A 47 -13.27 3.27 12.16
CA HIS A 47 -12.26 4.32 12.15
C HIS A 47 -12.80 5.66 11.60
N PHE A 48 -13.52 5.60 10.48
CA PHE A 48 -14.05 6.79 9.79
C PHE A 48 -15.45 7.21 10.21
N ALA A 49 -16.05 6.57 11.22
CA ALA A 49 -17.45 6.77 11.61
C ALA A 49 -17.84 8.23 11.91
N LYS A 50 -16.88 9.05 12.39
CA LYS A 50 -17.08 10.47 12.74
C LYS A 50 -16.49 11.43 11.70
N SER A 51 -16.16 10.93 10.51
CA SER A 51 -15.56 11.73 9.43
C SER A 51 -16.57 11.99 8.30
N PRO A 52 -16.35 13.03 7.48
CA PRO A 52 -17.11 13.24 6.25
C PRO A 52 -17.02 12.07 5.25
N LEU A 53 -16.03 11.18 5.43
CA LEU A 53 -15.76 10.04 4.55
C LEU A 53 -16.56 8.79 4.92
N ALA A 54 -17.32 8.80 6.03
CA ALA A 54 -18.03 7.62 6.55
C ALA A 54 -18.91 6.91 5.50
N GLY A 55 -19.57 7.68 4.62
CA GLY A 55 -20.45 7.15 3.57
C GLY A 55 -19.72 6.54 2.37
N VAL A 56 -18.44 6.86 2.18
CA VAL A 56 -17.65 6.43 1.00
C VAL A 56 -16.55 5.43 1.35
N VAL A 57 -16.44 5.00 2.60
CA VAL A 57 -15.45 4.00 3.06
C VAL A 57 -15.36 2.76 2.16
N PRO A 58 -16.46 2.12 1.71
CA PRO A 58 -16.35 0.96 0.84
C PRO A 58 -15.68 1.27 -0.51
N ILE A 59 -15.93 2.46 -1.07
CA ILE A 59 -15.34 2.91 -2.33
C ILE A 59 -13.85 3.19 -2.13
N LEU A 60 -13.49 3.85 -1.02
CA LEU A 60 -12.10 4.12 -0.66
C LEU A 60 -11.33 2.81 -0.43
N LEU A 61 -11.94 1.81 0.21
CA LEU A 61 -11.35 0.49 0.39
C LEU A 61 -11.13 -0.20 -0.97
N ALA A 62 -12.10 -0.20 -1.87
CA ALA A 62 -11.91 -0.77 -3.21
C ALA A 62 -10.80 -0.05 -3.99
N ALA A 63 -10.75 1.29 -3.93
CA ALA A 63 -9.75 2.08 -4.62
C ALA A 63 -8.33 1.83 -4.07
N ILE A 64 -8.15 1.79 -2.75
CA ILE A 64 -6.83 1.54 -2.16
C ILE A 64 -6.37 0.10 -2.43
N THR A 65 -7.25 -0.89 -2.36
CA THR A 65 -6.92 -2.28 -2.71
C THR A 65 -6.43 -2.40 -4.15
N LEU A 66 -7.07 -1.72 -5.10
CA LEU A 66 -6.63 -1.72 -6.51
C LEU A 66 -5.24 -1.11 -6.68
N LEU A 67 -4.96 0.00 -5.99
CA LEU A 67 -3.64 0.64 -6.03
C LEU A 67 -2.56 -0.23 -5.39
N GLU A 68 -2.89 -0.89 -4.28
CA GLU A 68 -1.96 -1.75 -3.53
C GLU A 68 -1.60 -3.03 -4.28
N VAL A 69 -2.55 -3.62 -5.01
CA VAL A 69 -2.32 -4.81 -5.84
C VAL A 69 -1.54 -4.47 -7.12
N ALA A 70 -1.55 -3.21 -7.55
CA ALA A 70 -0.78 -2.73 -8.70
C ALA A 70 0.66 -2.32 -8.36
N ALA A 71 1.05 -2.34 -7.08
CA ALA A 71 2.38 -1.98 -6.59
C ALA A 71 3.45 -3.05 -6.92
#